data_AF-A0A533WY04-F1
#
_entry.id   AF-A0A533WY04-F1
#
_cell.length_a   1.000
_cell.length_b   1.000
_cell.length_c   1.000
_cell.angle_alpha   90.00
_cell.angle_beta   90.00
_cell.angle_gamma   90.00
#
_symmetry.space_group_name_H-M   'P 1'
#
loop_
_entity.id
_entity.type
_entity.pdbx_description
1 polymer ?
#
loop_
_entity_poly.entity_id
_entity_poly.type
_entity_poly.pdbx_seq_one_letter_code
_entity_poly.pdbx_strand_id
1 'polypeptide(L)' 'IIGSHASVLIHEVLVAMKLGASVHDIVRTVHVHPALSEVVARAASAFG' A
#
# COMPACT_ATOMS: atom_id res chain seq x y z
N ILE A 1 6.40 8.12 -0.84
CA ILE A 1 5.79 8.35 0.50
C ILE A 1 6.70 9.31 1.25
N ILE A 2 6.16 10.42 1.78
CA ILE A 2 6.87 11.41 2.59
C ILE A 2 6.00 11.65 3.84
N GLY A 3 6.56 11.51 5.04
CA GLY A 3 5.81 11.70 6.29
C GLY A 3 6.25 10.76 7.42
N SER A 4 5.52 10.80 8.53
CA SER A 4 5.72 9.87 9.65
C SER A 4 5.47 8.43 9.21
N HIS A 5 6.24 7.50 9.78
CA HIS A 5 6.15 6.06 9.48
C HIS A 5 6.33 5.68 7.99
N ALA A 6 6.99 6.53 7.19
CA ALA A 6 7.21 6.27 5.76
C ALA A 6 7.89 4.92 5.50
N SER A 7 8.85 4.51 6.33
CA SER A 7 9.51 3.20 6.20
C SER A 7 8.55 2.02 6.35
N VAL A 8 7.56 2.13 7.26
CA VAL A 8 6.53 1.10 7.48
C VAL A 8 5.61 0.99 6.28
N LEU A 9 5.15 2.13 5.74
CA LEU A 9 4.29 2.16 4.56
C LEU A 9 5.02 1.70 3.29
N ILE A 10 6.30 2.03 3.14
CA ILE A 10 7.14 1.55 2.02
C ILE A 10 7.32 0.03 2.10
N HIS A 11 7.41 -0.53 3.31
CA HIS A 11 7.62 -1.97 3.49
C HIS A 11 6.48 -2.80 2.88
N GLU A 12 5.23 -2.35 3.01
CA GLU A 12 4.07 -2.98 2.37
C GLU A 12 4.25 -3.14 0.86
N VAL A 13 4.62 -2.04 0.18
CA VAL A 13 4.84 -2.01 -1.27
C VAL A 13 6.07 -2.85 -1.66
N LEU A 14 7.15 -2.81 -0.86
CA LEU A 14 8.34 -3.61 -1.10
C LEU A 14 8.04 -5.11 -1.08
N VAL A 15 7.23 -5.56 -0.11
CA VAL A 15 6.80 -6.97 0.00
C VAL A 15 5.91 -7.35 -1.19
N ALA A 16 4.95 -6.50 -1.57
CA ALA A 16 4.11 -6.72 -2.74
C ALA A 16 4.95 -6.86 -4.03
N MET A 17 5.92 -5.97 -4.25
CA MET A 17 6.84 -6.04 -5.40
C MET A 17 7.68 -7.32 -5.38
N LYS A 18 8.19 -7.72 -4.20
CA LYS A 18 8.98 -8.96 -4.05
C LYS A 18 8.19 -10.21 -4.41
N LEU A 19 6.87 -10.19 -4.17
CA LEU A 19 5.94 -11.26 -4.54
C LEU A 19 5.47 -11.20 -6.00
N GLY A 20 5.88 -10.17 -6.76
CA GLY A 20 5.39 -9.94 -8.12
C GLY A 20 3.92 -9.55 -8.18
N ALA A 21 3.37 -9.01 -7.10
CA ALA A 21 1.98 -8.57 -7.04
C ALA A 21 1.76 -7.32 -7.91
N SER A 22 0.55 -7.22 -8.46
CA SER A 22 0.11 -6.06 -9.22
C SER A 22 -0.49 -4.99 -8.30
N VAL A 23 -0.67 -3.79 -8.84
CA VAL A 23 -1.36 -2.70 -8.12
C VAL A 23 -2.81 -3.09 -7.76
N HIS A 24 -3.47 -3.92 -8.57
CA HIS A 24 -4.82 -4.43 -8.29
C HIS A 24 -4.86 -5.29 -7.02
N ASP A 25 -3.79 -6.03 -6.73
CA ASP A 25 -3.71 -6.87 -5.53
C ASP A 25 -3.63 -6.03 -4.26
N ILE A 26 -2.94 -4.88 -4.32
CA ILE A 26 -2.90 -3.89 -3.23
C ILE A 26 -4.29 -3.30 -3.00
N VAL A 27 -5.00 -2.91 -4.07
CA VAL A 27 -6.37 -2.36 -3.97
C VAL A 27 -7.36 -3.37 -3.38
N ARG A 28 -7.19 -4.66 -3.70
CA ARG A 28 -8.07 -5.74 -3.20
C ARG A 28 -7.70 -6.25 -1.81
N THR A 29 -6.62 -5.75 -1.21
CA THR A 29 -6.20 -6.13 0.14
C THR A 29 -6.98 -5.35 1.20
N VAL A 30 -7.34 -6.02 2.30
CA VAL A 30 -8.04 -5.37 3.42
C VAL A 30 -7.05 -4.50 4.20
N HIS A 31 -7.36 -3.21 4.27
CA HIS A 31 -6.64 -2.25 5.09
C HIS A 31 -7.46 -1.96 6.35
N VAL A 32 -6.82 -2.07 7.51
CA VAL A 32 -7.47 -1.81 8.80
C VAL A 32 -7.90 -0.34 8.88
N HIS A 33 -9.08 -0.08 9.46
CA HIS A 33 -9.60 1.27 9.66
C HIS A 33 -9.71 1.61 11.16
N PRO A 34 -9.28 2.81 11.60
CA PRO A 34 -8.53 3.82 10.84
C PRO A 34 -7.01 3.55 10.84
N ALA A 35 -6.33 3.66 9.69
CA ALA A 35 -4.87 3.53 9.64
C ALA A 35 -4.19 4.29 8.49
N LEU A 36 -2.90 4.61 8.68
CA LEU A 36 -2.06 5.23 7.65
C LEU A 36 -1.86 4.33 6.41
N SER A 37 -1.94 3.01 6.56
CA SER A 37 -1.83 2.07 5.43
C SER A 37 -2.95 2.27 4.41
N GLU A 38 -4.13 2.79 4.79
CA GLU A 38 -5.18 3.14 3.83
C GLU A 38 -4.71 4.11 2.73
N VAL A 39 -3.68 4.91 2.99
CA VAL A 39 -3.09 5.81 1.98
C VAL A 39 -2.43 5.02 0.85
N VAL A 40 -1.84 3.85 1.13
CA VAL A 40 -1.25 2.97 0.11
C VAL A 40 -2.35 2.42 -0.81
N ALA A 41 -3.45 1.91 -0.24
CA ALA A 41 -4.62 1.47 -1.00
C ALA A 41 -5.20 2.58 -1.89
N ARG A 42 -5.42 3.78 -1.31
CA ARG A 42 -5.97 4.93 -2.05
C ARG A 42 -5.06 5.39 -3.19
N ALA A 43 -3.75 5.39 -2.97
CA ALA A 43 -2.78 5.72 -4.01
C ALA A 43 -2.77 4.65 -5.12
N ALA A 44 -2.84 3.36 -4.76
CA ALA A 44 -2.91 2.26 -5.70
C ALA A 44 -4.17 2.32 -6.59
N SER A 45 -5.33 2.69 -6.02
CA SER A 45 -6.58 2.86 -6.76
C SER A 45 -6.54 3.94 -7.84
N ALA A 46 -5.56 4.85 -7.84
CA ALA A 46 -5.41 5.84 -8.89
C ALA A 46 -4.80 5.28 -10.19
N PHE A 47 -4.24 4.07 -10.15
CA PHE A 47 -3.55 3.42 -11.28
C PHE A 47 -4.22 2.11 -11.71
N GLY A 48 -5.38 1.78 -11.13
CA GLY A 48 -6.22 0.63 -11.47
C GLY A 48 -7.41 1.02 -12.34
#